data_AF-A0A524AB37-F1
#
_entry.id   AF-A0A524AB37-F1
#
_cell.length_a   1.000
_cell.length_b   1.000
_cell.length_c   1.000
_cell.angle_alpha   90.00
_cell.angle_beta   90.00
_cell.angle_gamma   90.00
#
_symmetry.space_group_name_H-M   'P 1'
#
loop_
_entity.id
_entity.type
_entity.pdbx_description
1 polymer ?
#
loop_
_entity_poly.entity_id
_entity_poly.type
_entity_poly.pdbx_seq_one_letter_code
_entity_poly.pdbx_strand_id
1 'polypeptide(L)' 'RNTAFLIEFDDLSVCHLGNLRHVPNQEQLEQLGTADILLVPIGGRSTLTGTRAAELVGLLEPRIVIPMHSRFPGLSAK' A
#
# COMPACT_ATOMS: atom_id res chain seq x y z
N ARG A 1 2.25 -9.47 -12.32
CA ARG A 1 0.89 -9.49 -11.76
C ARG A 1 0.97 -9.12 -10.28
N ASN A 2 0.12 -8.23 -9.80
CA ASN A 2 -0.04 -7.86 -8.38
C ASN A 2 -1.54 -7.99 -8.06
N THR A 3 -1.87 -8.37 -6.83
CA THR A 3 -3.25 -8.41 -6.35
C THR A 3 -3.29 -7.60 -5.07
N ALA A 4 -4.12 -6.56 -5.05
CA ALA A 4 -4.45 -5.83 -3.84
C ALA A 4 -5.68 -6.46 -3.20
N PHE A 5 -5.76 -6.41 -1.87
CA PHE A 5 -6.90 -6.89 -1.10
C PHE A 5 -7.47 -5.75 -0.28
N LEU A 6 -8.77 -5.52 -0.39
CA LEU A 6 -9.53 -4.74 0.57
C LEU A 6 -10.24 -5.73 1.50
N ILE A 7 -9.98 -5.60 2.80
CA ILE A 7 -10.54 -6.45 3.83
C ILE A 7 -11.42 -5.55 4.70
N GLU A 8 -12.70 -5.88 4.74
CA GLU A 8 -13.70 -5.13 5.51
C GLU A 8 -14.14 -5.97 6.70
N PHE A 9 -14.15 -5.35 7.89
CA PHE A 9 -14.62 -5.97 9.12
C PHE A 9 -15.30 -4.90 9.99
N ASP A 10 -16.60 -5.05 10.20
CA ASP A 10 -17.45 -4.07 10.87
C ASP A 10 -17.30 -2.65 10.26
N ASP A 11 -16.85 -1.68 11.05
CA ASP A 11 -16.61 -0.29 10.67
C ASP A 11 -15.14 0.01 10.34
N LEU A 12 -14.34 -1.04 10.14
CA LEU A 12 -12.91 -0.94 9.81
C LEU A 12 -12.60 -1.56 8.46
N SER A 13 -11.83 -0.84 7.65
CA SER A 13 -11.33 -1.29 6.35
C SER A 13 -9.80 -1.28 6.29
N VAL A 14 -9.22 -2.38 5.81
CA VAL A 14 -7.78 -2.56 5.64
C VAL A 14 -7.45 -2.87 4.19
N CYS A 15 -6.64 -2.01 3.56
CA CYS A 15 -6.18 -2.21 2.19
C CYS A 15 -4.72 -2.67 2.16
N HIS A 16 -4.49 -3.89 1.67
CA HIS A 16 -3.17 -4.48 1.46
C HIS A 16 -2.76 -4.40 0.00
N LEU A 17 -1.82 -3.49 -0.33
CA LEU A 17 -1.42 -3.21 -1.71
C LEU A 17 -0.49 -4.27 -2.33
N GLY A 18 -0.06 -5.27 -1.57
CA GLY A 18 0.77 -6.35 -2.08
C GLY A 18 2.17 -5.88 -2.44
N ASN A 19 2.67 -6.35 -3.58
CA ASN A 19 3.96 -5.96 -4.16
C ASN A 19 3.80 -4.87 -5.23
N LEU A 20 2.99 -3.86 -4.95
CA LEU A 20 2.72 -2.77 -5.88
C LEU A 20 4.03 -2.07 -6.30
N ARG A 21 4.19 -1.88 -7.62
CA ARG A 21 5.44 -1.33 -8.22
C ARG A 21 5.24 0.01 -8.92
N HIS A 22 4.00 0.39 -9.18
CA HIS A 22 3.62 1.63 -9.83
C HIS A 22 2.37 2.18 -9.14
N VAL A 23 2.20 3.50 -9.20
CA VAL A 23 0.96 4.14 -8.75
C VAL A 23 -0.18 3.64 -9.65
N PRO A 24 -1.30 3.14 -9.10
CA PRO A 24 -2.43 2.69 -9.92
C PRO A 24 -3.02 3.85 -10.70
N ASN A 25 -3.63 3.57 -11.84
CA ASN A 25 -4.38 4.60 -12.57
C ASN A 25 -5.67 4.96 -11.83
N GLN A 26 -6.37 5.98 -12.30
CA GLN A 26 -7.59 6.48 -11.66
C GLN A 26 -8.68 5.40 -11.51
N GLU A 27 -8.93 4.61 -12.56
CA GLU A 27 -9.92 3.52 -12.54
C GLU A 27 -9.59 2.46 -11.47
N GLN A 28 -8.31 2.13 -11.29
CA GLN A 28 -7.85 1.20 -10.27
C GLN A 28 -7.94 1.79 -8.86
N LEU A 29 -7.72 3.09 -8.69
CA LEU A 29 -7.90 3.78 -7.41
C LEU A 29 -9.37 3.80 -7.00
N GLU A 30 -10.26 4.08 -7.95
CA GLU A 30 -11.70 4.01 -7.73
C GLU A 30 -12.15 2.60 -7.32
N GLN A 31 -11.56 1.55 -7.91
CA GLN A 31 -11.82 0.16 -7.53
C GLN A 31 -11.27 -0.22 -6.14
N LEU A 32 -10.18 0.40 -5.70
CA LEU A 32 -9.63 0.17 -4.35
C LEU A 32 -10.52 0.76 -3.26
N GLY A 33 -11.31 1.79 -3.59
CA GLY A 33 -12.17 2.49 -2.65
C GLY A 33 -11.38 3.22 -1.56
N THR A 34 -12.06 3.57 -0.49
CA THR A 34 -11.44 4.15 0.71
C THR A 34 -11.03 3.06 1.69
N ALA A 35 -9.93 3.27 2.42
CA ALA A 35 -9.48 2.36 3.46
C ALA A 35 -9.07 3.14 4.71
N ASP A 36 -9.45 2.67 5.89
CA ASP A 36 -9.03 3.25 7.17
C ASP A 36 -7.54 3.02 7.41
N ILE A 37 -7.07 1.81 7.08
CA ILE A 37 -5.68 1.39 7.24
C ILE A 37 -5.12 0.98 5.89
N LEU A 38 -4.03 1.64 5.47
CA LEU A 38 -3.31 1.32 4.24
C LEU A 38 -1.97 0.68 4.54
N LEU A 39 -1.81 -0.56 4.07
CA LEU A 39 -0.55 -1.30 4.07
C LEU A 39 0.18 -1.04 2.74
N VAL A 40 1.19 -0.18 2.76
CA VAL A 40 1.86 0.35 1.55
C VAL A 40 3.31 -0.13 1.43
N PRO A 41 3.72 -0.77 0.33
CA PRO A 41 5.10 -1.21 0.17
C PRO A 41 6.04 -0.03 -0.17
N ILE A 42 7.19 0.06 0.50
CA ILE A 42 8.17 1.16 0.35
C ILE A 42 9.61 0.69 0.05
N GLY A 43 9.77 -0.49 -0.56
CA GLY A 43 11.07 -1.13 -0.77
C GLY A 43 11.89 -0.61 -1.95
N GLY A 44 11.33 0.26 -2.80
CA GLY A 44 12.00 0.95 -3.90
C GLY A 44 12.38 0.09 -5.12
N ARG A 45 13.27 -0.90 -4.98
CA ARG A 45 13.77 -1.70 -6.12
C ARG A 45 12.73 -2.69 -6.67
N SER A 46 11.98 -3.34 -5.78
CA SER A 46 11.01 -4.39 -6.13
C SER A 46 9.56 -3.95 -5.99
N THR A 47 9.34 -2.75 -5.40
CA THR A 47 8.06 -2.14 -5.04
C THR A 47 8.17 -0.60 -5.10
N LEU A 48 7.14 0.16 -4.69
CA LEU A 48 7.18 1.63 -4.72
C LEU A 48 8.37 2.22 -3.94
N THR A 49 8.86 3.37 -4.41
CA THR A 49 9.74 4.23 -3.61
C THR A 49 8.93 4.95 -2.53
N GLY A 50 9.58 5.43 -1.48
CA GLY A 50 8.92 6.21 -0.43
C GLY A 50 8.14 7.42 -0.98
N THR A 51 8.68 8.13 -1.97
CA THR A 51 8.00 9.26 -2.61
C THR A 51 6.73 8.85 -3.35
N ARG A 52 6.76 7.75 -4.11
CA ARG A 52 5.57 7.26 -4.82
C ARG A 52 4.54 6.64 -3.88
N ALA A 53 4.99 6.06 -2.77
CA ALA A 53 4.09 5.61 -1.70
C ALA A 53 3.40 6.81 -1.02
N ALA A 54 4.12 7.91 -0.77
CA ALA A 54 3.54 9.13 -0.21
C ALA A 54 2.50 9.77 -1.14
N GLU A 55 2.74 9.78 -2.45
CA GLU A 55 1.77 10.19 -3.46
C GLU A 55 0.48 9.36 -3.36
N LEU A 56 0.61 8.02 -3.28
CA LEU A 56 -0.54 7.13 -3.17
C LEU A 56 -1.30 7.29 -1.85
N VAL A 57 -0.61 7.55 -0.75
CA VAL A 57 -1.23 7.88 0.55
C VAL A 57 -2.04 9.17 0.43
N GLY A 58 -1.54 10.19 -0.25
CA GLY A 58 -2.27 11.44 -0.48
C GLY A 58 -3.51 11.27 -1.36
N LEU A 59 -3.51 10.30 -2.28
CA LEU A 59 -4.66 10.02 -3.15
C LEU A 59 -5.76 9.21 -2.44
N LEU A 60 -5.38 8.31 -1.53
CA LEU A 60 -6.31 7.41 -0.84
C LEU A 60 -6.76 7.94 0.53
N GLU A 61 -6.06 8.95 1.06
CA GLU A 61 -6.32 9.62 2.35
C GLU A 61 -6.68 8.66 3.51
N PRO A 62 -5.89 7.60 3.76
CA PRO A 62 -6.18 6.67 4.86
C PRO A 62 -5.92 7.33 6.22
N ARG A 63 -6.59 6.83 7.25
CA ARG A 63 -6.42 7.31 8.64
C ARG A 63 -5.10 6.82 9.24
N ILE A 64 -4.67 5.62 8.87
CA ILE A 64 -3.44 4.97 9.33
C ILE A 64 -2.67 4.43 8.12
N VAL A 65 -1.36 4.67 8.10
CA VAL A 65 -0.45 4.13 7.08
C VAL A 65 0.58 3.22 7.74
N ILE A 66 0.68 1.99 7.24
CA ILE A 66 1.67 1.01 7.69
C ILE A 66 2.62 0.70 6.53
N PRO A 67 3.88 1.15 6.59
CA PRO A 67 4.86 0.85 5.55
C PRO A 67 5.28 -0.64 5.59
N MET A 68 5.38 -1.26 4.42
CA MET A 68 5.80 -2.66 4.21
C MET A 68 7.03 -2.76 3.31
N HIS A 69 7.68 -3.94 3.29
CA HIS A 69 8.85 -4.23 2.45
C HIS A 69 10.05 -3.28 2.64
N SER A 70 10.11 -2.61 3.79
CA SER A 70 11.26 -1.80 4.18
C SER A 70 12.44 -2.68 4.58
N ARG A 71 13.67 -2.20 4.35
CA ARG A 71 14.86 -2.85 4.87
C ARG A 71 15.03 -2.45 6.33
N PHE A 72 14.97 -3.44 7.22
CA PHE A 72 15.36 -3.26 8.61
C PHE A 72 16.77 -3.80 8.82
N PRO A 73 17.69 -3.04 9.45
CA PRO A 73 18.98 -3.56 9.84
C PRO A 73 18.81 -4.84 10.68
N GLY A 74 19.48 -5.93 10.27
CA GLY A 74 19.40 -7.22 10.97
C GLY A 74 18.27 -8.16 10.53
N LEU A 75 17.39 -7.74 9.62
CA LEU A 75 16.36 -8.61 9.04
C LEU A 75 16.85 -9.22 7.71
N SER A 76 17.27 -10.49 7.74
CA SER A 76 17.53 -11.25 6.51
C SER A 76 16.24 -11.92 6.07
N ALA A 77 15.65 -11.45 4.97
CA ALA A 77 14.59 -12.20 4.30
C ALA A 77 15.17 -13.57 3.90
N LYS A 78 14.51 -14.67 4.28
CA LYS A 78 14.85 -16.02 3.82
C LYS A 78 14.41 -16.21 2.38
#